data_AF-A0A2P1PPN1-F1
#
_entry.id   AF-A0A2P1PPN1-F1
#
_cell.length_a   1.000
_cell.length_b   1.000
_cell.length_c   1.000
_cell.angle_alpha   90.00
_cell.angle_beta   90.00
_cell.angle_gamma   90.00
#
_symmetry.space_group_name_H-M   'P 1'
#
loop_
_entity.id
_entity.type
_entity.pdbx_description
1 polymer ?
#
loop_
_entity_poly.entity_id
_entity_poly.type
_entity_poly.pdbx_seq_one_letter_code
_entity_poly.pdbx_strand_id
1 'polypeptide(L)'
;MISLLIVERFCKENSITHLEIDDFLTYMWRWPEIDGPDKFDPWESSYPSLVAFGLGGEMSESLRNTLEVAGVSDLRFRAIISGAVEILWGSFWAAADDEGSFKCLEEVVLRSKVSVLPPLTPFRFSRVSDRGGWGDRPSAEDRIFWEAQRGYP
;
A
#
# COMPACT_ATOMS: atom_id res chain seq x y z
N MET A 1 -1.23 2.45 -4.82
CA MET A 1 -2.65 2.07 -5.03
C MET A 1 -2.80 0.56 -5.26
N ILE A 2 -2.09 -0.04 -6.23
CA ILE A 2 -2.08 -1.52 -6.41
C ILE A 2 -1.67 -2.25 -5.12
N SER A 3 -0.55 -1.85 -4.52
CA SER A 3 -0.06 -2.45 -3.26
C SER A 3 -1.09 -2.36 -2.13
N LEU A 4 -1.83 -1.27 -2.02
CA LEU A 4 -2.89 -1.10 -1.02
C LEU A 4 -4.07 -2.03 -1.26
N LEU A 5 -4.50 -2.21 -2.52
CA LEU A 5 -5.54 -3.19 -2.84
C LEU A 5 -5.09 -4.62 -2.54
N ILE A 6 -3.81 -4.94 -2.74
CA ILE A 6 -3.26 -6.24 -2.35
C ILE A 6 -3.30 -6.41 -0.84
N VAL A 7 -2.93 -5.39 -0.05
CA VAL A 7 -3.02 -5.42 1.42
C VAL A 7 -4.47 -5.65 1.87
N GLU A 8 -5.42 -4.92 1.30
CA GLU A 8 -6.84 -5.06 1.63
C GLU A 8 -7.36 -6.48 1.34
N ARG A 9 -7.08 -6.98 0.14
CA ARG A 9 -7.49 -8.34 -0.26
C ARG A 9 -6.82 -9.40 0.60
N PHE A 10 -5.55 -9.24 0.90
CA PHE A 10 -4.82 -10.13 1.80
C PHE A 10 -5.50 -10.18 3.18
N CYS A 11 -5.85 -9.04 3.76
CA CYS A 11 -6.53 -9.01 5.05
C CYS A 11 -7.91 -9.66 4.97
N LYS A 12 -8.68 -9.37 3.91
CA LYS A 12 -10.01 -9.96 3.67
C LYS A 12 -9.95 -11.48 3.54
N GLU A 13 -9.06 -12.02 2.70
CA GLU A 13 -8.92 -13.46 2.45
C GLU A 13 -8.45 -14.23 3.68
N ASN A 14 -7.68 -13.61 4.57
CA ASN A 14 -7.21 -14.22 5.82
C ASN A 14 -8.11 -13.85 7.01
N SER A 15 -9.26 -13.20 6.79
CA SER A 15 -10.20 -12.75 7.85
C SER A 15 -9.53 -11.89 8.94
N ILE A 16 -8.54 -11.08 8.55
CA ILE A 16 -7.84 -10.16 9.45
C ILE A 16 -8.61 -8.84 9.47
N THR A 17 -9.06 -8.43 10.65
CA THR A 17 -9.68 -7.12 10.88
C THR A 17 -9.02 -6.51 12.12
N HIS A 18 -8.42 -5.33 11.97
CA HIS A 18 -7.73 -4.65 13.07
C HIS A 18 -7.65 -3.14 12.83
N LEU A 19 -7.86 -2.35 13.89
CA LEU A 19 -7.89 -0.89 13.80
C LEU A 19 -6.62 -0.30 13.18
N GLU A 20 -5.45 -0.82 13.55
CA GLU A 20 -4.18 -0.35 12.97
C GLU A 20 -4.08 -0.55 11.46
N ILE A 21 -4.71 -1.60 10.92
CA ILE A 21 -4.78 -1.86 9.47
C ILE A 21 -5.72 -0.86 8.80
N ASP A 22 -6.86 -0.57 9.42
CA ASP A 22 -7.83 0.41 8.91
C ASP A 22 -7.24 1.82 8.90
N ASP A 23 -6.55 2.21 9.97
CA ASP A 23 -5.84 3.49 10.08
C ASP A 23 -4.74 3.60 9.02
N PHE A 24 -3.96 2.53 8.83
CA PHE A 24 -2.93 2.45 7.79
C PHE A 24 -3.51 2.63 6.38
N LEU A 25 -4.54 1.89 6.03
CA LEU A 25 -5.16 1.96 4.72
C LEU A 25 -5.76 3.35 4.50
N THR A 26 -6.49 3.87 5.48
CA THR A 26 -7.09 5.21 5.43
C THR A 26 -6.01 6.27 5.21
N TYR A 27 -4.90 6.19 5.94
CA TYR A 27 -3.77 7.10 5.80
C TYR A 27 -3.14 7.04 4.41
N MET A 28 -2.87 5.83 3.92
CA MET A 28 -2.16 5.62 2.66
C MET A 28 -3.03 5.93 1.43
N TRP A 29 -4.35 5.75 1.50
CA TRP A 29 -5.27 6.14 0.42
C TRP A 29 -5.38 7.65 0.21
N ARG A 30 -5.00 8.46 1.21
CA ARG A 30 -4.99 9.93 1.08
C ARG A 30 -3.81 10.45 0.25
N TRP A 31 -2.82 9.61 -0.06
CA TRP A 31 -1.64 9.94 -0.88
C TRP A 31 -1.93 10.83 -2.10
N PRO A 32 -2.92 10.53 -2.97
CA PRO A 32 -3.18 11.32 -4.17
C PRO A 32 -3.61 12.77 -3.88
N GLU A 33 -4.10 13.05 -2.67
CA GLU A 33 -4.60 14.36 -2.25
C GLU A 33 -3.48 15.27 -1.68
N ILE A 34 -2.31 14.71 -1.39
CA ILE A 34 -1.19 15.41 -0.74
C ILE A 34 -0.37 16.16 -1.79
N ASP A 35 -0.86 17.32 -2.19
CA ASP A 35 -0.24 18.24 -3.13
C ASP A 35 0.26 19.49 -2.40
N GLY A 36 1.58 19.57 -2.19
CA GLY A 36 2.26 20.73 -1.62
C GLY A 36 2.73 20.55 -0.17
N PRO A 37 3.69 21.38 0.29
CA PRO A 37 4.25 21.30 1.65
C PRO A 37 3.21 21.50 2.77
N ASP A 38 2.22 22.36 2.53
CA ASP A 38 1.14 22.69 3.46
C ASP A 38 0.26 21.48 3.82
N LYS A 39 0.12 20.54 2.87
CA LYS A 39 -0.58 19.27 3.09
C LYS A 39 0.36 18.14 3.49
N PHE A 40 1.61 18.23 3.08
CA PHE A 40 2.62 17.20 3.34
C PHE A 40 3.00 17.14 4.81
N ASP A 41 3.44 18.25 5.43
CA ASP A 41 3.98 18.23 6.80
C ASP A 41 2.97 17.66 7.83
N PRO A 42 1.67 18.02 7.79
CA PRO A 42 0.68 17.45 8.70
C PRO A 42 0.39 15.98 8.42
N TRP A 43 0.42 15.57 7.14
CA TRP A 43 0.20 14.18 6.76
C TRP A 43 1.40 13.31 7.16
N GLU A 44 2.63 13.74 6.88
CA GLU A 44 3.84 13.03 7.29
C GLU A 44 3.88 12.86 8.81
N SER A 45 3.63 13.94 9.57
CA SER A 45 3.68 13.90 11.03
C SER A 45 2.59 13.04 11.70
N SER A 46 1.58 12.61 10.95
CA SER A 46 0.45 11.82 11.45
C SER A 46 0.48 10.36 11.00
N TYR A 47 1.64 9.84 10.56
CA TYR A 47 1.73 8.47 10.10
C TYR A 47 1.31 7.46 11.19
N PRO A 48 0.53 6.41 10.84
CA PRO A 48 0.07 5.40 11.79
C PRO A 48 1.18 4.41 12.14
N SER A 49 1.01 3.66 13.23
CA SER A 49 1.96 2.66 13.72
C SER A 49 2.46 1.69 12.65
N LEU A 50 1.58 1.28 11.73
CA LEU A 50 1.94 0.37 10.65
C LEU A 50 2.89 0.95 9.59
N VAL A 51 2.93 2.27 9.44
CA VAL A 51 3.98 2.90 8.62
C VAL A 51 5.33 2.71 9.29
N ALA A 52 5.45 3.01 10.59
CA ALA A 52 6.69 2.76 11.34
C ALA A 52 7.08 1.28 11.32
N PHE A 53 6.14 0.36 11.49
CA PHE A 53 6.37 -1.07 11.35
C PHE A 53 6.92 -1.44 9.97
N GLY A 54 6.34 -0.89 8.89
CA GLY A 54 6.84 -1.07 7.53
C GLY A 54 8.28 -0.60 7.35
N LEU A 55 8.67 0.47 8.05
CA LEU A 55 10.03 1.04 8.06
C LEU A 55 10.99 0.34 9.04
N GLY A 56 10.63 -0.81 9.60
CA GLY A 56 11.47 -1.60 10.50
C GLY A 56 11.14 -1.47 11.99
N GLY A 57 10.10 -0.72 12.34
CA GLY A 57 9.56 -0.65 13.70
C GLY A 57 8.92 -1.96 14.18
N GLU A 58 8.56 -2.00 15.45
CA GLU A 58 7.95 -3.16 16.08
C GLU A 58 6.44 -3.25 15.82
N MET A 59 5.91 -4.48 15.80
CA MET A 59 4.48 -4.74 15.75
C MET A 59 3.88 -4.67 17.15
N SER A 60 2.69 -4.09 17.26
CA SER A 60 1.91 -4.13 18.51
C SER A 60 1.53 -5.57 18.89
N GLU A 61 1.37 -5.83 20.19
CA GLU A 61 0.94 -7.15 20.67
C GLU A 61 -0.48 -7.50 20.21
N SER A 62 -1.39 -6.51 20.15
CA SER A 62 -2.77 -6.71 19.69
C SER A 62 -2.83 -7.18 18.24
N LEU A 63 -2.07 -6.53 17.36
CA LEU A 63 -1.99 -6.94 15.97
C LEU A 63 -1.32 -8.31 15.82
N ARG A 64 -0.23 -8.57 16.57
CA ARG A 64 0.43 -9.88 16.58
C ARG A 64 -0.53 -11.00 16.92
N ASN A 65 -1.31 -10.85 17.99
CA ASN A 65 -2.33 -11.83 18.39
C ASN A 65 -3.37 -12.05 17.28
N THR A 66 -3.78 -10.98 16.60
CA THR A 66 -4.74 -11.06 15.48
C THR A 66 -4.16 -11.87 14.31
N LEU A 67 -2.89 -11.64 13.96
CA LEU A 67 -2.22 -12.39 12.90
C LEU A 67 -1.99 -13.85 13.26
N GLU A 68 -1.65 -14.14 14.51
CA GLU A 68 -1.50 -15.50 15.02
C GLU A 68 -2.81 -16.30 14.90
N VAL A 69 -3.94 -15.69 15.28
CA VAL A 69 -5.28 -16.31 15.11
C VAL A 69 -5.60 -16.56 13.64
N ALA A 70 -5.19 -15.67 12.75
CA ALA A 70 -5.36 -15.82 11.30
C ALA A 70 -4.35 -16.79 10.65
N GLY A 71 -3.40 -17.35 11.41
CA GLY A 71 -2.36 -18.23 10.87
C GLY A 71 -1.35 -17.51 9.95
N VAL A 72 -1.21 -16.19 10.11
CA VAL A 72 -0.29 -15.37 9.34
C VAL A 72 0.96 -15.09 10.18
N SER A 73 2.13 -15.41 9.63
CA SER A 73 3.39 -15.10 10.29
C SER A 73 3.73 -13.61 10.24
N ASP A 74 4.38 -13.11 11.30
CA ASP A 74 4.90 -11.74 11.37
C ASP A 74 5.76 -11.40 10.14
N LEU A 75 6.69 -12.29 9.77
CA LEU A 75 7.56 -12.12 8.60
C LEU A 75 6.78 -11.95 7.29
N ARG A 76 5.69 -12.71 7.10
CA ARG A 76 4.86 -12.60 5.89
C ARG A 76 4.12 -11.28 5.86
N PHE A 77 3.51 -10.90 6.99
CA PHE A 77 2.79 -9.65 7.11
C PHE A 77 3.72 -8.45 6.94
N ARG A 78 4.90 -8.48 7.58
CA ARG A 78 5.94 -7.46 7.46
C ARG A 78 6.37 -7.25 6.02
N ALA A 79 6.67 -8.31 5.28
CA ALA A 79 7.07 -8.18 3.88
C ALA A 79 6.01 -7.45 3.02
N ILE A 80 4.73 -7.71 3.28
CA ILE A 80 3.61 -7.08 2.58
C ILE A 80 3.49 -5.59 2.96
N ILE A 81 3.51 -5.26 4.26
CA ILE A 81 3.38 -3.88 4.72
C ILE A 81 4.60 -3.04 4.35
N SER A 82 5.81 -3.56 4.57
CA SER A 82 7.06 -2.88 4.20
C SER A 82 7.09 -2.58 2.70
N GLY A 83 6.76 -3.55 1.84
CA GLY A 83 6.72 -3.29 0.40
C GLY A 83 5.67 -2.25 0.02
N ALA A 84 4.49 -2.25 0.65
CA ALA A 84 3.48 -1.22 0.41
C ALA A 84 3.92 0.18 0.88
N VAL A 85 4.62 0.27 2.01
CA VAL A 85 5.19 1.51 2.54
C VAL A 85 6.29 2.01 1.62
N GLU A 86 7.27 1.20 1.26
CA GLU A 86 8.39 1.58 0.39
C GLU A 86 7.92 2.13 -0.97
N ILE A 87 6.96 1.46 -1.61
CA ILE A 87 6.41 1.93 -2.90
C ILE A 87 5.81 3.33 -2.76
N LEU A 88 5.05 3.59 -1.70
CA LEU A 88 4.30 4.84 -1.54
C LEU A 88 5.13 5.97 -0.93
N TRP A 89 5.96 5.68 0.08
CA TRP A 89 6.88 6.64 0.68
C TRP A 89 8.06 6.96 -0.23
N GLY A 90 8.62 5.97 -0.93
CA GLY A 90 9.67 6.20 -1.93
C GLY A 90 9.19 7.10 -3.09
N SER A 91 7.90 7.01 -3.44
CA SER A 91 7.28 7.89 -4.44
C SER A 91 7.20 9.36 -4.02
N PHE A 92 7.19 9.67 -2.71
CA PHE A 92 7.14 11.06 -2.23
C PHE A 92 8.45 11.81 -2.41
N TRP A 93 9.56 11.16 -2.11
CA TRP A 93 10.87 11.83 -2.04
C TRP A 93 11.56 11.97 -3.41
N ALA A 94 10.85 11.63 -4.51
CA ALA A 94 11.43 11.50 -5.85
C ALA A 94 12.70 10.62 -5.88
N ALA A 95 12.87 9.80 -4.85
CA ALA A 95 13.91 8.79 -4.69
C ALA A 95 13.37 7.41 -5.04
N ALA A 96 12.30 7.38 -5.86
CA ALA A 96 11.74 6.15 -6.41
C ALA A 96 12.81 5.49 -7.28
N ASP A 97 13.54 4.55 -6.66
CA ASP A 97 14.29 3.54 -7.38
C ASP A 97 13.26 2.67 -8.10
N ASP A 98 13.14 2.83 -9.41
CA ASP A 98 12.19 2.06 -10.23
C ASP A 98 12.41 0.56 -10.07
N GLU A 99 13.67 0.11 -9.96
CA GLU A 99 14.01 -1.30 -9.77
C GLU A 99 13.67 -1.76 -8.34
N GLY A 100 13.98 -0.94 -7.35
CA GLY A 100 13.65 -1.19 -5.94
C GLY A 100 12.13 -1.24 -5.70
N SER A 101 11.38 -0.31 -6.28
CA SER A 101 9.93 -0.23 -6.18
C SER A 101 9.26 -1.41 -6.88
N PHE A 102 9.80 -1.84 -8.02
CA PHE A 102 9.34 -3.05 -8.71
C PHE A 102 9.58 -4.31 -7.87
N LYS A 103 10.77 -4.48 -7.28
CA LYS A 103 11.08 -5.60 -6.37
C LYS A 103 10.15 -5.60 -5.15
N CYS A 104 9.85 -4.43 -4.59
CA CYS A 104 8.88 -4.31 -3.50
C CYS A 104 7.49 -4.77 -3.91
N LEU A 105 7.03 -4.39 -5.10
CA LEU A 105 5.73 -4.82 -5.61
C LEU A 105 5.70 -6.33 -5.87
N GLU A 106 6.76 -6.88 -6.44
CA GLU A 106 6.91 -8.33 -6.64
C GLU A 106 6.83 -9.09 -5.31
N GLU A 107 7.56 -8.67 -4.28
CA GLU A 107 7.46 -9.27 -2.94
C GLU A 107 6.05 -9.15 -2.36
N VAL A 108 5.39 -7.99 -2.48
CA VAL A 108 4.00 -7.81 -2.02
C VAL A 108 3.06 -8.81 -2.71
N VAL A 109 3.18 -8.98 -4.02
CA VAL A 109 2.38 -9.94 -4.79
C VAL A 109 2.68 -11.38 -4.37
N LEU A 110 3.97 -11.77 -4.32
CA LEU A 110 4.39 -13.14 -4.02
C LEU A 110 4.04 -13.56 -2.58
N ARG A 111 4.17 -12.64 -1.62
CA ARG A 111 3.93 -12.90 -0.19
C ARG A 111 2.46 -12.85 0.17
N SER A 112 1.70 -11.96 -0.46
CA SER A 112 0.25 -11.87 -0.22
C SER A 112 -0.46 -13.14 -0.69
N LYS A 113 -0.09 -13.68 -1.85
CA LYS A 113 -0.76 -14.83 -2.50
C LYS A 113 -2.27 -14.60 -2.66
N VAL A 114 -2.68 -13.35 -2.88
CA VAL A 114 -4.09 -13.03 -3.10
C VAL A 114 -4.62 -13.74 -4.33
N SER A 115 -5.83 -14.26 -4.23
CA SER A 115 -6.47 -15.06 -5.29
C SER A 115 -6.75 -14.24 -6.56
N VAL A 116 -7.04 -12.95 -6.38
CA VAL A 116 -7.35 -12.00 -7.45
C VAL A 116 -6.42 -10.80 -7.34
N LEU A 117 -5.65 -10.53 -8.39
CA LEU A 117 -4.78 -9.35 -8.47
C LEU A 117 -5.58 -8.08 -8.88
N PRO A 118 -5.17 -6.88 -8.44
CA PRO A 118 -5.82 -5.65 -8.87
C PRO A 118 -5.74 -5.43 -10.39
N PRO A 119 -6.74 -4.80 -11.02
CA PRO A 119 -6.71 -4.54 -12.46
C PRO A 119 -5.62 -3.53 -12.81
N LEU A 120 -4.86 -3.76 -13.87
CA LEU A 120 -3.86 -2.79 -14.36
C LEU A 120 -4.43 -1.77 -15.35
N THR A 121 -5.75 -1.77 -15.57
CA THR A 121 -6.45 -0.93 -16.55
C THR A 121 -6.09 0.56 -16.48
N PRO A 122 -5.87 1.17 -15.29
CA PRO A 122 -5.47 2.58 -15.23
C PRO A 122 -4.15 2.89 -15.92
N PHE A 123 -3.25 1.91 -16.03
CA PHE A 123 -1.97 2.06 -16.72
C PHE A 123 -2.04 1.71 -18.22
N ARG A 124 -3.19 1.28 -18.72
CA ARG A 124 -3.35 0.79 -20.11
C ARG A 124 -2.95 1.83 -21.16
N PHE A 125 -3.08 3.11 -20.84
CA PHE A 125 -2.78 4.22 -21.75
C PHE A 125 -1.49 4.96 -21.40
N SER A 126 -0.82 4.59 -20.31
CA SER A 126 0.46 5.15 -19.91
C SER A 126 1.52 4.76 -20.93
N ARG A 127 2.22 5.74 -21.50
CA ARG A 127 3.32 5.49 -22.44
C ARG A 127 4.63 5.46 -21.69
N VAL A 128 5.64 4.81 -22.27
CA VAL A 128 7.02 4.85 -21.73
C VAL A 128 7.53 6.30 -21.60
N SER A 129 7.09 7.20 -22.48
CA SER A 129 7.39 8.63 -22.39
C SER A 129 6.80 9.31 -21.14
N ASP A 130 5.79 8.71 -20.53
CA ASP A 130 5.02 9.26 -19.43
C ASP A 130 5.55 8.62 -18.14
N ARG A 131 6.62 9.21 -17.60
CA ARG A 131 7.30 8.73 -16.37
C ARG A 131 7.65 7.23 -16.43
N GLY A 132 8.25 6.79 -17.54
CA GLY A 132 8.71 5.41 -17.69
C GLY A 132 7.60 4.37 -17.92
N GLY A 133 6.38 4.80 -18.27
CA GLY A 133 5.24 3.88 -18.45
C GLY A 133 4.28 3.86 -17.27
N TRP A 134 4.56 4.63 -16.22
CA TRP A 134 3.70 4.72 -15.04
C TRP A 134 2.59 5.77 -15.19
N GLY A 135 2.70 6.67 -16.17
CA GLY A 135 1.71 7.70 -16.44
C GLY A 135 1.86 8.92 -15.53
N ASP A 136 0.83 9.75 -15.51
CA ASP A 136 0.81 10.95 -14.66
C ASP A 136 0.62 10.62 -13.18
N ARG A 137 0.85 11.63 -12.32
CA ARG A 137 0.56 11.50 -10.90
C ARG A 137 -0.91 11.12 -10.72
N PRO A 138 -1.25 10.11 -9.88
CA PRO A 138 -2.63 9.73 -9.66
C PRO A 138 -3.48 10.92 -9.20
N SER A 139 -4.61 11.11 -9.86
CA SER A 139 -5.61 12.13 -9.56
C SER A 139 -6.62 11.66 -8.50
N ALA A 140 -7.51 12.56 -8.08
CA ALA A 140 -8.65 12.19 -7.26
C ALA A 140 -9.62 11.23 -7.99
N GLU A 141 -9.74 11.34 -9.32
CA GLU A 141 -10.56 10.44 -10.12
C GLU A 141 -9.97 9.02 -10.16
N ASP A 142 -8.65 8.91 -10.26
CA ASP A 142 -7.96 7.62 -10.15
C ASP A 142 -8.24 6.99 -8.79
N ARG A 143 -8.18 7.78 -7.71
CA ARG A 143 -8.51 7.28 -6.36
C ARG A 143 -9.93 6.71 -6.32
N ILE A 144 -10.93 7.43 -6.83
CA ILE A 144 -12.32 6.96 -6.89
C ILE A 144 -12.42 5.64 -7.68
N PHE A 145 -11.74 5.55 -8.83
CA PHE A 145 -11.70 4.33 -9.62
C PHE A 145 -11.15 3.15 -8.81
N TRP A 146 -10.03 3.34 -8.11
CA TRP A 146 -9.40 2.28 -7.32
C TRP A 146 -10.19 1.92 -6.07
N GLU A 147 -10.84 2.91 -5.43
CA GLU A 147 -11.75 2.67 -4.31
C GLU A 147 -12.94 1.79 -4.72
N ALA A 148 -13.45 1.95 -5.94
CA ALA A 148 -14.49 1.08 -6.49
C ALA A 148 -14.03 -0.39 -6.66
N GLN A 149 -12.71 -0.64 -6.72
CA GLN A 149 -12.16 -2.01 -6.83
C GLN A 149 -12.01 -2.73 -5.48
N ARG A 150 -12.25 -2.03 -4.35
CA ARG A 150 -12.15 -2.58 -2.99
C ARG A 150 -13.26 -3.60 -2.69
N GLY A 151 -14.41 -3.46 -3.34
CA GLY A 151 -15.61 -4.26 -3.12
C GLY A 151 -15.74 -5.52 -3.99
N TYR A 152 -14.71 -5.92 -4.73
CA TYR A 152 -14.82 -7.13 -5.55
C TYR A 152 -14.92 -8.39 -4.67
N PRO A 153 -15.87 -9.30 -4.96
CA PRO A 153 -15.99 -10.59 -4.30
C PRO A 153 -14.73 -11.44 -4.50
#